data_AF-A0A349F8J8-F1
#
_entry.id   AF-A0A349F8J8-F1
#
_cell.length_a   1.000
_cell.length_b   1.000
_cell.length_c   1.000
_cell.angle_alpha   90.00
_cell.angle_beta   90.00
_cell.angle_gamma   90.00
#
_symmetry.space_group_name_H-M   'P 1'
#
loop_
_entity.id
_entity.type
_entity.pdbx_description
1 polymer ?
#
loop_
_entity_poly.entity_id
_entity_poly.type
_entity_poly.pdbx_seq_one_letter_code
_entity_poly.pdbx_strand_id
1 'polypeptide(L)' 'TDDGIAAVNRGMLSATVAQQPELIGALGVEVASKVLKGEQVEANIPVPLKVITK' A
#
# COMPACT_ATOMS: atom_id res chain seq x y z
N THR A 1 -7.66 7.56 -0.76
CA THR A 1 -8.58 7.64 -1.92
C THR A 1 -8.20 8.84 -2.75
N ASP A 2 -8.52 8.85 -4.03
CA ASP A 2 -8.14 9.94 -4.94
C ASP A 2 -8.70 11.29 -4.46
N ASP A 3 -9.91 11.28 -3.89
CA ASP A 3 -10.53 12.46 -3.27
C ASP A 3 -9.71 13.02 -2.10
N GLY A 4 -9.15 12.15 -1.26
CA GLY A 4 -8.32 12.56 -0.13
C GLY A 4 -7.03 13.23 -0.59
N ILE A 5 -6.40 12.69 -1.64
CA ILE A 5 -5.19 13.26 -2.24
C ILE A 5 -5.50 14.62 -2.87
N ALA A 6 -6.58 14.70 -3.64
CA ALA A 6 -7.03 15.94 -4.26
C ALA A 6 -7.38 17.01 -3.20
N ALA A 7 -7.98 16.62 -2.07
CA ALA A 7 -8.30 17.54 -0.99
C ALA A 7 -7.06 18.07 -0.26
N VAL A 8 -6.00 17.26 -0.09
CA VAL A 8 -4.70 17.73 0.43
C VAL A 8 -4.06 18.74 -0.54
N ASN A 9 -4.08 18.43 -1.84
CA ASN A 9 -3.54 19.32 -2.87
C ASN A 9 -4.30 20.66 -2.94
N ARG A 10 -5.63 20.63 -2.79
CA ARG A 10 -6.50 21.81 -2.71
C ARG A 10 -6.37 22.57 -1.38
N GLY A 11 -5.62 22.05 -0.39
CA GLY A 11 -5.46 22.67 0.93
C GLY A 11 -6.67 22.53 1.85
N MET A 12 -7.64 21.68 1.51
CA MET A 12 -8.81 21.39 2.35
C MET A 12 -8.52 20.34 3.42
N LEU A 13 -7.46 19.55 3.24
CA LEU A 13 -6.93 18.61 4.22
C LEU A 13 -5.43 18.85 4.44
N SER A 14 -4.97 18.75 5.68
CA SER A 14 -3.53 18.88 6.00
C SER A 14 -2.74 17.63 5.62
N ALA A 15 -3.38 16.46 5.72
CA ALA A 15 -2.78 15.18 5.38
C ALA A 15 -3.86 14.14 5.05
N THR A 16 -3.49 13.11 4.29
CA THR A 16 -4.31 11.90 4.12
C THR A 16 -3.43 10.65 4.16
N VAL A 17 -4.00 9.52 4.57
CA VAL A 17 -3.31 8.23 4.52
C VAL A 17 -3.75 7.50 3.25
N ALA A 18 -2.79 7.23 2.38
CA ALA A 18 -3.00 6.51 1.13
C ALA A 18 -2.61 5.03 1.30
N GLN A 19 -3.53 4.18 0.86
CA GLN A 19 -3.24 2.77 0.61
C GLN A 19 -2.28 2.65 -0.58
N GLN A 20 -1.52 1.56 -0.66
CA GLN A 20 -0.60 1.27 -1.78
C GLN A 20 -1.04 0.00 -2.54
N PRO A 21 -2.13 0.04 -3.35
CA PRO A 21 -2.66 -1.15 -4.04
C PRO A 21 -1.66 -1.84 -4.95
N GLU A 22 -0.81 -1.07 -5.64
CA GLU A 22 0.22 -1.59 -6.53
C GLU A 22 1.27 -2.41 -5.75
N LEU A 23 1.73 -1.88 -4.61
CA LEU A 23 2.66 -2.60 -3.73
C LEU A 23 2.02 -3.85 -3.12
N ILE A 24 0.75 -3.78 -2.71
CA ILE A 24 -0.01 -4.93 -2.23
C ILE A 24 -0.07 -6.01 -3.32
N GLY A 25 -0.38 -5.63 -4.56
CA GLY A 25 -0.44 -6.56 -5.70
C GLY A 25 0.91 -7.20 -6.01
N ALA A 26 1.97 -6.39 -6.07
CA ALA A 26 3.33 -6.86 -6.32
C ALA A 26 3.80 -7.87 -5.26
N LEU A 27 3.61 -7.54 -3.98
CA LEU A 27 3.92 -8.44 -2.87
C LEU A 27 3.08 -9.72 -2.92
N GLY A 28 1.80 -9.62 -3.30
CA GLY A 28 0.94 -10.80 -3.46
C GLY A 28 1.47 -11.79 -4.49
N VAL A 29 1.95 -11.30 -5.63
CA VAL A 29 2.55 -12.13 -6.68
C VAL A 29 3.88 -12.72 -6.22
N GLU A 30 4.73 -11.93 -5.56
CA GLU A 30 6.02 -12.40 -5.03
C GLU A 30 5.82 -13.51 -4.00
N VAL A 31 4.89 -13.33 -3.06
CA VAL A 31 4.58 -14.30 -2.01
C VAL A 31 3.98 -15.56 -2.62
N ALA A 32 3.07 -15.44 -3.59
CA ALA A 32 2.57 -16.60 -4.32
C ALA A 32 3.71 -17.38 -5.01
N SER A 33 4.69 -16.69 -5.60
CA SER A 33 5.87 -17.34 -6.19
C SER A 33 6.71 -18.08 -5.15
N LYS A 34 6.95 -17.49 -3.96
CA LYS A 34 7.68 -18.12 -2.85
C LYS A 34 6.97 -19.37 -2.34
N VAL A 35 5.64 -19.30 -2.16
CA VAL A 35 4.81 -20.45 -1.77
C VAL A 35 4.94 -21.59 -2.78
N LEU A 36 4.87 -21.29 -4.08
CA LEU A 36 5.02 -22.29 -5.14
C LEU A 36 6.43 -22.93 -5.18
N LYS A 37 7.45 -22.23 -4.68
CA LYS A 37 8.83 -22.73 -4.55
C LYS A 37 9.06 -23.52 -3.25
N GLY A 38 8.06 -23.63 -2.37
CA GLY A 38 8.17 -24.30 -1.08
C GLY A 38 8.91 -23.49 -0.01
N GLU A 39 9.07 -22.18 -0.22
CA GLU A 39 9.67 -21.29 0.77
C GLU A 39 8.67 -21.00 1.91
N GLN A 40 9.18 -20.84 3.14
CA GLN A 40 8.34 -20.38 4.24
C GLN A 40 7.99 -18.91 4.05
N VAL A 41 6.70 -18.61 4.14
CA VAL A 41 6.17 -17.24 4.08
C VAL A 41 5.46 -16.92 5.39
N GLU A 42 5.55 -15.65 5.79
CA GLU A 42 4.87 -15.17 6.99
C GLU A 42 3.35 -15.15 6.79
N ALA A 43 2.59 -15.45 7.85
CA ALA A 43 1.13 -15.42 7.81
C ALA A 43 0.56 -14.00 7.65
N ASN A 44 1.33 -12.97 8.02
CA ASN A 44 0.94 -11.57 7.90
C ASN A 44 2.11 -10.77 7.33
N ILE A 45 1.88 -10.11 6.19
CA ILE A 45 2.88 -9.28 5.53
C ILE A 45 2.33 -7.85 5.51
N PRO A 46 2.75 -6.99 6.46
CA PRO A 46 2.25 -5.64 6.55
C PRO A 46 2.77 -4.81 5.38
N VAL A 47 1.86 -4.09 4.70
CA VAL A 47 2.23 -3.12 3.68
C VAL A 47 2.30 -1.74 4.32
N PRO A 48 3.42 -0.99 4.18
CA PRO A 48 3.54 0.33 4.77
C PRO A 48 2.45 1.26 4.23
N LEU A 49 1.90 2.10 5.10
CA LEU A 49 0.96 3.14 4.70
C LEU A 49 1.73 4.38 4.25
N LYS A 50 1.23 5.08 3.22
CA LYS A 50 1.85 6.32 2.74
C LYS A 50 1.07 7.52 3.24
N VAL A 51 1.71 8.37 4.04
CA VAL A 51 1.13 9.66 4.43
C VAL A 51 1.38 10.67 3.31
N ILE A 52 0.30 11.29 2.83
CA ILE A 52 0.36 12.35 1.83
C ILE A 52 0.10 13.67 2.55
N THR A 53 1.03 14.61 2.39
CA THR A 53 1.00 15.98 2.90
C THR A 53 1.30 16.94 1.76
N LYS A 54 1.10 18.25 1.96
CA LYS A 54 1.39 19.28 0.97
C LYS A 54 2.85 19.70 1.00
#